data_AF-A0A1N7LL05-F1
#
_entry.id   AF-A0A1N7LL05-F1
#
_cell.length_a   1.000
_cell.length_b   1.000
_cell.length_c   1.000
_cell.angle_alpha   90.00
_cell.angle_beta   90.00
_cell.angle_gamma   90.00
#
_symmetry.space_group_name_H-M   'P 1'
#
loop_
_entity.id
_entity.type
_entity.pdbx_description
1 polymer ?
#
loop_
_entity_poly.entity_id
_entity_poly.type
_entity_poly.pdbx_seq_one_letter_code
_entity_poly.pdbx_strand_id
1 'polypeptide(L)'
;MKDIYNQIIENTKKISVEQEYFSLPEIENAEVKIEDLEATGSTLLKRRYIIENEDGKIEIMYESKDKCRVHQINPDWNKVEIIFTDKNGKIESFTDGWSDKM
;
A
#
# COMPACT_ATOMS: atom_id res chain seq x y z
N MET A 1 8.25 -6.63 -13.43
CA MET A 1 7.10 -5.98 -12.76
C MET A 1 6.18 -6.94 -12.02
N LYS A 2 5.80 -8.09 -12.59
CA LYS A 2 4.90 -9.02 -11.91
C LYS A 2 5.44 -9.54 -10.57
N ASP A 3 6.74 -9.80 -10.49
CA ASP A 3 7.38 -10.23 -9.25
C ASP A 3 7.34 -9.15 -8.17
N ILE A 4 7.59 -7.89 -8.53
CA ILE A 4 7.46 -6.73 -7.64
C ILE A 4 6.02 -6.62 -7.11
N TYR A 5 5.02 -6.77 -7.99
CA TYR A 5 3.61 -6.78 -7.59
C TYR A 5 3.31 -7.88 -6.56
N ASN A 6 3.78 -9.11 -6.80
CA ASN A 6 3.59 -10.22 -5.87
C ASN A 6 4.33 -9.98 -4.55
N GLN A 7 5.55 -9.44 -4.57
CA GLN A 7 6.33 -9.10 -3.39
C GLN A 7 5.60 -8.08 -2.51
N ILE A 8 4.98 -7.05 -3.11
CA ILE A 8 4.21 -6.04 -2.37
C ILE A 8 2.96 -6.69 -1.75
N ILE A 9 2.28 -7.61 -2.46
CA ILE A 9 1.14 -8.36 -1.90
C ILE A 9 1.56 -9.20 -0.70
N GLU A 10 2.65 -9.95 -0.80
CA GLU A 10 3.16 -10.79 0.29
C GLU A 10 3.55 -9.94 1.51
N ASN A 11 4.23 -8.82 1.29
CA ASN A 11 4.55 -7.87 2.35
C ASN A 11 3.28 -7.29 3.01
N THR A 12 2.27 -6.94 2.20
CA THR A 12 0.99 -6.40 2.71
C THR A 12 0.28 -7.41 3.60
N LYS A 13 0.23 -8.68 3.18
CA LYS A 13 -0.36 -9.77 3.98
C LYS A 13 0.39 -9.95 5.31
N LYS A 14 1.73 -9.87 5.29
CA LYS A 14 2.54 -9.96 6.51
C LYS A 14 2.22 -8.82 7.48
N ILE A 15 2.24 -7.58 6.98
CA ILE A 15 1.89 -6.38 7.77
C ILE A 15 0.47 -6.49 8.34
N SER A 16 -0.49 -6.96 7.53
CA SER A 16 -1.88 -7.17 7.94
C SER A 16 -2.00 -8.15 9.11
N VAL A 17 -1.23 -9.25 9.09
CA VAL A 17 -1.16 -10.23 10.19
C VAL A 17 -0.50 -9.64 11.45
N GLU A 18 0.57 -8.87 11.28
CA GLU A 18 1.30 -8.22 12.37
C GLU A 18 0.58 -6.96 12.91
N GLN A 19 -0.49 -6.54 12.24
CA GLN A 19 -1.26 -5.31 12.48
C GLN A 19 -0.40 -4.04 12.47
N GLU A 20 0.67 -4.03 11.66
CA GLU A 20 1.57 -2.88 11.58
C GLU A 20 1.09 -1.80 10.59
N TYR A 21 1.79 -0.67 10.53
CA TYR A 21 1.57 0.34 9.49
C TYR A 21 2.08 -0.16 8.14
N PHE A 22 1.36 0.18 7.07
CA PHE A 22 1.86 -0.15 5.74
C PHE A 22 3.19 0.55 5.45
N SER A 23 4.18 -0.27 5.12
CA SER A 23 5.44 0.15 4.53
C SER A 23 5.62 -0.60 3.21
N LEU A 24 6.12 0.11 2.20
CA LEU A 24 6.50 -0.53 0.95
C LEU A 24 7.75 -1.40 1.22
N PRO A 25 7.84 -2.64 0.72
CA PRO A 25 9.08 -3.38 0.80
C PRO A 25 10.20 -2.64 0.05
N GLU A 26 11.45 -2.96 0.34
CA GLU A 26 12.56 -2.46 -0.46
C GLU A 26 12.48 -3.05 -1.88
N ILE A 27 12.47 -2.18 -2.88
CA ILE A 27 12.39 -2.56 -4.28
C ILE A 27 13.68 -2.11 -4.95
N GLU A 28 14.56 -3.06 -5.23
CA GLU A 28 15.79 -2.81 -5.95
C GLU A 28 15.49 -2.41 -7.40
N ASN A 29 16.25 -1.46 -7.94
CA ASN A 29 16.21 -1.05 -9.35
C ASN A 29 14.85 -0.51 -9.85
N ALA A 30 14.03 0.06 -8.96
CA ALA A 30 12.80 0.75 -9.33
C ALA A 30 12.71 2.12 -8.66
N GLU A 31 12.31 3.14 -9.43
CA GLU A 31 11.97 4.44 -8.87
C GLU A 31 10.56 4.39 -8.29
N VAL A 32 10.42 4.79 -7.02
CA VAL A 32 9.14 4.87 -6.31
C VAL A 32 8.78 6.33 -6.15
N LYS A 33 7.67 6.75 -6.77
CA LYS A 33 7.07 8.07 -6.51
C LYS A 33 6.10 7.96 -5.35
N ILE A 34 6.26 8.83 -4.36
CA ILE A 34 5.44 8.86 -3.14
C ILE A 34 4.71 10.19 -3.08
N GLU A 35 3.40 10.14 -2.90
CA GLU A 35 2.55 11.31 -2.79
C GLU A 35 1.64 11.19 -1.57
N ASP A 36 1.73 12.15 -0.66
CA ASP A 36 0.75 12.32 0.41
C ASP A 36 -0.46 13.07 -0.16
N LEU A 37 -1.64 12.45 -0.07
CA LEU A 37 -2.89 12.99 -0.59
C LEU A 37 -3.72 13.59 0.54
N GLU A 38 -4.60 14.53 0.20
CA GLU A 38 -5.58 15.04 1.15
C GLU A 38 -6.47 13.88 1.65
N ALA A 39 -6.50 13.71 2.96
CA ALA A 39 -7.38 12.76 3.60
C ALA A 39 -8.76 13.40 3.84
N THR A 40 -9.84 12.66 3.57
CA THR A 40 -11.22 13.16 3.73
C THR A 40 -12.02 12.27 4.68
N GLY A 41 -13.01 12.86 5.34
CA GLY A 41 -13.89 12.16 6.26
C GLY A 41 -13.16 11.64 7.50
N SER A 42 -13.14 10.31 7.65
CA SER A 42 -12.54 9.64 8.82
C SER A 42 -11.12 9.13 8.58
N THR A 43 -10.59 9.27 7.37
CA THR A 43 -9.21 8.93 7.03
C THR A 43 -8.28 10.04 7.55
N LEU A 44 -7.20 9.66 8.23
CA LEU A 44 -6.22 10.61 8.77
C LEU A 44 -4.92 10.64 7.96
N LEU A 45 -4.60 9.54 7.28
CA LEU A 45 -3.47 9.43 6.36
C LEU A 45 -3.93 8.79 5.06
N LYS A 46 -3.60 9.43 3.94
CA LYS A 46 -3.78 8.87 2.60
C LYS A 46 -2.49 9.06 1.82
N ARG A 47 -1.93 7.97 1.33
CA ARG A 47 -0.65 7.99 0.62
C ARG A 47 -0.73 7.11 -0.62
N ARG A 48 -0.23 7.65 -1.74
CA ARG A 48 -0.09 6.94 -3.00
C ARG A 48 1.37 6.63 -3.27
N TYR A 49 1.65 5.40 -3.68
CA TYR A 49 2.94 4.99 -4.22
C TYR A 49 2.76 4.59 -5.68
N ILE A 50 3.67 5.02 -6.56
CA ILE A 50 3.65 4.67 -7.98
C ILE A 50 5.03 4.11 -8.35
N ILE A 51 5.02 2.94 -8.98
CA ILE A 51 6.19 2.28 -9.55
C ILE A 51 5.88 2.00 -11.02
N GLU A 52 6.67 2.55 -11.93
CA GLU A 52 6.39 2.47 -13.37
C GLU A 52 7.67 2.23 -14.17
N ASN A 53 7.59 1.31 -15.14
CA ASN A 53 8.65 1.08 -16.12
C ASN A 53 8.05 0.54 -17.44
N GLU A 54 8.91 0.12 -18.37
CA GLU A 54 8.51 -0.40 -19.69
C GLU A 54 7.61 -1.65 -19.64
N ASP A 55 7.64 -2.40 -18.54
CA ASP A 55 6.83 -3.61 -18.37
C ASP A 55 5.46 -3.36 -17.73
N GLY A 56 5.21 -2.15 -17.22
CA GLY A 56 3.92 -1.74 -16.67
C GLY A 56 4.01 -0.79 -15.49
N LYS A 57 2.89 -0.64 -14.79
CA LYS A 57 2.70 0.29 -13.67
C LYS A 57 2.07 -0.42 -12.48
N ILE A 58 2.55 -0.14 -11.28
CA ILE A 58 1.96 -0.53 -10.01
C ILE A 58 1.58 0.74 -9.26
N GLU A 59 0.30 0.86 -8.90
CA GLU A 59 -0.22 1.94 -8.06
C GLU A 59 -0.69 1.35 -6.74
N ILE A 60 -0.25 1.94 -5.64
CA ILE A 60 -0.60 1.51 -4.29
C ILE A 60 -1.24 2.67 -3.57
N MET A 61 -2.47 2.49 -3.10
CA MET A 61 -3.17 3.43 -2.25
C MET A 61 -3.19 2.89 -0.83
N TYR A 62 -2.60 3.62 0.10
CA TYR A 62 -2.66 3.34 1.52
C TYR A 62 -3.51 4.38 2.23
N GLU A 63 -4.50 3.93 2.97
CA GLU A 63 -5.37 4.76 3.81
C GLU A 63 -5.33 4.25 5.25
N SER A 64 -5.22 5.18 6.20
CA SER A 64 -5.20 4.87 7.63
C SER A 64 -6.00 5.90 8.42
N LYS A 65 -6.66 5.44 9.49
CA LYS A 65 -7.33 6.30 10.46
C LYS A 65 -6.44 6.73 11.62
N ASP A 66 -5.15 6.39 11.60
CA ASP A 66 -4.23 6.74 12.69
C ASP A 66 -3.36 7.95 12.32
N LYS A 67 -3.37 8.95 13.20
CA LYS A 67 -2.60 10.19 13.02
C LYS A 67 -1.18 10.10 13.57
N CYS A 68 -0.89 9.12 14.43
CA CYS A 68 0.27 9.15 15.32
C CYS A 68 1.25 8.00 15.08
N ARG A 69 2.29 8.27 14.29
CA ARG A 69 3.46 7.39 14.06
C ARG A 69 4.24 6.99 15.32
N VAL A 70 3.94 7.56 16.49
CA VAL A 70 4.89 7.59 17.61
C VAL A 70 4.41 6.83 18.86
N HIS A 71 3.11 6.59 19.06
CA HIS A 71 2.62 6.09 20.36
C HIS A 71 1.39 5.16 20.32
N GLN A 72 0.89 4.74 19.16
CA GLN A 72 -0.19 3.74 19.08
C GLN A 72 0.37 2.41 18.55
N ILE A 73 0.14 1.34 19.33
CA ILE A 73 0.64 -0.01 19.09
C ILE A 73 -0.14 -0.70 17.97
N ASN A 74 -1.43 -0.34 17.80
CA ASN A 74 -2.31 -0.89 16.77
C ASN A 74 -3.06 0.23 16.03
N PRO A 75 -3.20 0.11 14.71
CA PRO A 75 -3.99 1.03 13.92
C PRO A 75 -5.50 0.75 14.06
N ASP A 76 -6.30 1.81 14.28
CA ASP A 76 -7.77 1.74 14.36
C ASP A 76 -8.36 1.13 13.09
N TRP A 77 -7.78 1.48 11.93
CA TRP A 77 -8.12 0.91 10.65
C TRP A 77 -7.10 1.28 9.59
N ASN A 78 -6.70 0.29 8.80
CA ASN A 78 -5.85 0.42 7.63
C ASN A 78 -6.49 -0.25 6.42
N LYS A 79 -6.21 0.31 5.24
CA LYS A 79 -6.56 -0.25 3.95
C LYS A 79 -5.43 -0.03 2.96
N VAL A 80 -5.09 -1.07 2.22
CA VAL A 80 -4.17 -1.02 1.09
C VAL A 80 -4.87 -1.54 -0.15
N GLU A 81 -4.79 -0.79 -1.24
CA GLU A 81 -5.21 -1.20 -2.57
C GLU A 81 -3.99 -1.15 -3.49
N ILE A 82 -3.72 -2.25 -4.20
CA ILE A 82 -2.61 -2.42 -5.13
C ILE A 82 -3.19 -2.72 -6.50
N ILE A 83 -2.90 -1.89 -7.48
CA ILE A 83 -3.32 -2.05 -8.87
C ILE A 83 -2.06 -2.24 -9.72
N PHE A 84 -1.99 -3.35 -10.44
CA PHE A 84 -0.97 -3.60 -11.46
C PHE A 84 -1.61 -3.53 -12.84
N THR A 85 -1.01 -2.71 -13.70
CA THR A 85 -1.33 -2.63 -15.13
C THR A 85 -0.10 -3.07 -15.92
N ASP A 86 -0.20 -4.18 -16.65
CA ASP A 86 0.90 -4.64 -17.50
C ASP A 86 1.04 -3.78 -18.77
N LYS A 87 2.15 -3.95 -19.50
CA LYS A 87 2.40 -3.23 -20.76
C LYS A 87 1.37 -3.48 -21.87
N ASN A 88 0.55 -4.52 -21.76
CA ASN A 88 -0.53 -4.85 -22.71
C ASN A 88 -1.88 -4.31 -22.24
N GLY A 89 -1.93 -3.58 -21.12
CA GLY A 89 -3.16 -3.04 -20.52
C GLY A 89 -3.97 -4.05 -19.72
N LYS A 90 -3.42 -5.24 -19.40
CA LYS A 90 -4.05 -6.17 -18.47
C LYS A 90 -3.95 -5.62 -17.05
N ILE A 91 -5.08 -5.56 -16.36
CA ILE A 91 -5.19 -5.04 -15.00
C ILE A 91 -5.40 -6.18 -14.01
N GLU A 92 -4.65 -6.15 -12.91
CA GLU A 92 -4.83 -7.02 -11.75
C GLU A 92 -4.84 -6.16 -10.48
N SER A 93 -5.71 -6.47 -9.53
CA SER A 93 -5.81 -5.73 -8.28
C SER A 93 -5.82 -6.65 -7.06
N PHE A 94 -5.27 -6.13 -5.97
CA PHE A 94 -5.29 -6.75 -4.66
C PHE A 94 -5.65 -5.68 -3.63
N THR A 95 -6.57 -6.01 -2.73
CA THR A 95 -6.96 -5.12 -1.65
C THR A 95 -6.93 -5.90 -0.36
N ASP A 96 -6.34 -5.30 0.67
CA ASP A 96 -6.36 -5.82 2.03
C ASP A 96 -6.65 -4.69 3.02
N GLY A 97 -7.16 -5.07 4.18
CA GLY A 97 -7.44 -4.15 5.27
C GLY A 97 -7.40 -4.86 6.59
N TRP A 98 -6.82 -4.19 7.58
CA TRP A 98 -6.72 -4.68 8.94
C TRP A 98 -7.10 -3.57 9.90
N SER A 99 -7.69 -3.97 11.00
CA SER A 99 -8.07 -3.11 12.10
C SER A 99 -7.90 -3.94 13.36
N ASP A 100 -7.62 -3.30 14.48
CA ASP A 100 -7.58 -3.99 15.76
C ASP A 100 -8.89 -4.77 15.95
N LYS A 101 -8.77 -6.05 16.33
CA LYS A 101 -9.97 -6.86 16.61
C LYS A 101 -10.47 -6.40 17.98
N MET A 102 -11.62 -5.75 17.99
CA MET A 102 -12.42 -5.55 19.21
C MET A 102 -12.50 -6.83 20.06
#